data_AF-G0QL31-F1
#
_entry.id   AF-G0QL31-F1
#
_cell.length_a   1.000
_cell.length_b   1.000
_cell.length_c   1.000
_cell.angle_alpha   90.00
_cell.angle_beta   90.00
_cell.angle_gamma   90.00
#
_symmetry.space_group_name_H-M   'P 1'
#
loop_
_entity.id
_entity.type
_entity.pdbx_description
1 polymer ?
#
loop_
_entity_poly.entity_id
_entity_poly.type
_entity_poly.pdbx_seq_one_letter_code
_entity_poly.pdbx_strand_id
1 'polypeptide(L)'
;MGTDQEKTLYIPQCASYKDLSLLLLQKSISIDLFIFSSEYTDLSTTSQLSTITGGNINFYPNFTPELHSEKLHYNLFRNITKSYSIDCILTLRTSPGLILEGFYTVIGNIQTRDVQISYLDPDYTLGIAYKQKDKIIQNQAYVQFAVLYSSLDGKRLIRVFNLALQVQNNIQGIFKNIDFDATFGLLIRKQLSLLNIQNTNQIKDTLIAQTVNILYSYRNYCVQGSSQSQLILPETLRMLPIIVQSLLKQEAFRFYQLILDDKICQNTPYWLNQWLYSKVYAIHNIKNETFNDLNVQIGSIFEDDKVVMPNSIPSTIDRIISNGVYIIDNGESLYIWIQKNVKMICQKIYLKYKKMNNQKEFFNYRVLLKKQYKLKSEQYNKLIKVKQNGSFLKYTSNNQQKLDEQKAKNLMVVDKNKDQKNYVDFLFKIQNLIQKKINLIILYYIHVNHYFFIYQIQQLQFSINQF
;
A
#
# COMPACT_ATOMS: atom_id res chain seq x y z
N MET A 1 7.02 7.98 -21.27
CA MET A 1 7.06 7.28 -19.96
C MET A 1 8.51 6.90 -19.67
N GLY A 2 9.07 7.37 -18.54
CA GLY A 2 10.51 7.28 -18.21
C GLY A 2 11.35 8.52 -18.52
N THR A 3 10.73 9.54 -19.14
CA THR A 3 11.33 10.83 -19.49
C THR A 3 10.72 11.94 -18.62
N ASP A 4 11.30 13.13 -18.58
CA ASP A 4 10.74 14.28 -17.83
C ASP A 4 9.29 14.62 -18.23
N GLN A 5 8.90 14.25 -19.45
CA GLN A 5 7.54 14.40 -19.98
C GLN A 5 6.52 13.42 -19.39
N GLU A 6 6.91 12.40 -18.62
CA GLU A 6 5.94 11.51 -17.96
C GLU A 6 5.04 12.25 -16.97
N LYS A 7 5.53 13.34 -16.37
CA LYS A 7 4.78 14.17 -15.42
C LYS A 7 3.51 14.74 -16.04
N THR A 8 3.57 15.11 -17.33
CA THR A 8 2.45 15.77 -18.01
C THR A 8 1.24 14.86 -18.16
N LEU A 9 1.45 13.54 -18.08
CA LEU A 9 0.36 12.57 -18.18
C LEU A 9 -0.51 12.55 -16.92
N TYR A 10 0.06 12.82 -15.75
CA TYR A 10 -0.71 12.93 -14.51
C TYR A 10 -1.28 14.33 -14.28
N ILE A 11 -0.99 15.27 -15.18
CA ILE A 11 -1.51 16.63 -15.11
C ILE A 11 -2.81 16.68 -15.92
N PRO A 12 -3.92 17.16 -15.31
CA PRO A 12 -5.17 17.41 -16.02
C PRO A 12 -4.96 18.31 -17.24
N GLN A 13 -5.51 17.93 -18.39
CA GLN A 13 -5.45 18.69 -19.64
C GLN A 13 -6.18 20.05 -19.57
N CYS A 14 -7.23 20.17 -18.75
CA CYS A 14 -7.99 21.41 -18.61
C CYS A 14 -8.36 21.72 -17.15
N ALA A 15 -8.51 23.00 -16.84
CA ALA A 15 -8.87 23.47 -15.50
C ALA A 15 -10.36 23.31 -15.17
N SER A 16 -11.23 23.18 -16.17
CA SER A 16 -12.69 23.19 -16.00
C SER A 16 -13.21 22.13 -15.02
N TYR A 17 -12.60 20.93 -14.99
CA TYR A 17 -12.98 19.86 -14.06
C TYR A 17 -12.61 20.20 -12.61
N LYS A 18 -11.45 20.83 -12.41
CA LYS A 18 -11.04 21.32 -11.10
C LYS A 18 -11.98 22.44 -10.64
N ASP A 19 -12.28 23.41 -11.50
CA ASP A 19 -13.16 24.52 -11.15
C ASP A 19 -14.58 24.03 -10.82
N LEU A 20 -15.10 23.09 -11.61
CA LEU A 20 -16.38 22.43 -11.32
C LEU A 20 -16.34 21.67 -9.99
N SER A 21 -15.27 20.93 -9.71
CA SER A 21 -15.12 20.20 -8.44
C SER A 21 -15.12 21.11 -7.22
N LEU A 22 -14.54 22.32 -7.34
CA LEU A 22 -14.54 23.33 -6.28
C LEU A 22 -15.94 23.92 -6.06
N LEU A 23 -16.71 24.14 -7.13
CA LEU A 23 -18.12 24.55 -7.03
C LEU A 23 -18.99 23.48 -6.36
N LEU A 24 -18.78 22.21 -6.71
CA LEU A 24 -19.47 21.08 -6.06
C LEU A 24 -19.09 20.96 -4.59
N LEU A 25 -17.81 21.14 -4.26
CA LEU A 25 -17.31 21.16 -2.88
C LEU A 25 -18.02 22.23 -2.03
N GLN A 26 -18.19 23.44 -2.58
CA GLN A 26 -18.92 24.53 -1.91
C GLN A 26 -20.40 24.23 -1.69
N LYS A 27 -20.99 23.34 -2.49
CA LYS A 27 -22.38 22.89 -2.35
C LYS A 27 -22.50 21.57 -1.59
N SER A 28 -21.40 21.07 -1.02
CA SER A 28 -21.32 19.78 -0.33
C SER A 28 -21.81 18.61 -1.19
N ILE A 29 -21.59 18.70 -2.51
CA ILE A 29 -21.90 17.65 -3.49
C ILE A 29 -20.64 16.82 -3.74
N SER A 30 -20.81 15.51 -3.84
CA SER A 30 -19.75 14.57 -4.20
C SER A 30 -20.14 13.72 -5.40
N ILE A 31 -19.14 13.26 -6.15
CA ILE A 31 -19.30 12.46 -7.36
C ILE A 31 -18.52 11.15 -7.20
N ASP A 32 -19.20 10.02 -7.26
CA ASP A 32 -18.56 8.72 -7.46
C ASP A 32 -18.55 8.37 -8.95
N LEU A 33 -17.40 7.96 -9.49
CA LEU A 33 -17.24 7.61 -10.90
C LEU A 33 -17.15 6.10 -11.08
N PHE A 34 -18.00 5.55 -11.94
CA PHE A 34 -17.92 4.18 -12.44
C PHE A 34 -17.61 4.24 -13.94
N ILE A 35 -16.37 3.94 -14.31
CA ILE A 35 -15.87 4.11 -15.68
C ILE A 35 -15.64 2.75 -16.32
N PHE A 36 -16.22 2.56 -17.51
CA PHE A 36 -16.10 1.36 -18.31
C PHE A 36 -15.47 1.74 -19.64
N SER A 37 -14.23 1.33 -19.87
CA SER A 37 -13.53 1.63 -21.13
C SER A 37 -12.54 0.55 -21.52
N SER A 38 -12.43 0.29 -22.81
CA SER A 38 -11.35 -0.52 -23.40
C SER A 38 -10.15 0.33 -23.85
N GLU A 39 -10.34 1.64 -23.93
CA GLU A 39 -9.36 2.60 -24.46
C GLU A 39 -9.00 3.64 -23.40
N TYR A 40 -7.98 4.45 -23.70
CA TYR A 40 -7.58 5.57 -22.84
C TYR A 40 -8.72 6.58 -22.68
N THR A 41 -9.02 6.94 -21.43
CA THR A 41 -10.11 7.85 -21.04
C THR A 41 -9.66 9.13 -20.36
N ASP A 42 -8.35 9.31 -20.21
CA ASP A 42 -7.77 10.46 -19.51
C ASP A 42 -8.35 10.63 -18.09
N LEU A 43 -8.17 9.62 -17.25
CA LEU A 43 -8.62 9.71 -15.85
C LEU A 43 -7.90 10.83 -15.10
N SER A 44 -6.76 11.34 -15.58
CA SER A 44 -6.07 12.48 -14.97
C SER A 44 -6.97 13.73 -14.83
N THR A 45 -7.86 13.97 -15.80
CA THR A 45 -8.80 15.10 -15.80
C THR A 45 -10.10 14.76 -15.09
N THR A 46 -10.74 13.66 -15.48
CA THR A 46 -12.08 13.32 -14.98
C THR A 46 -12.08 12.89 -13.51
N SER A 47 -11.00 12.25 -13.03
CA SER A 47 -10.85 11.84 -11.63
C SER A 47 -10.90 13.00 -10.64
N GLN A 48 -10.61 14.23 -11.08
CA GLN A 48 -10.61 15.40 -10.20
C GLN A 48 -11.96 15.63 -9.53
N LEU A 49 -13.06 15.33 -10.23
CA LEU A 49 -14.41 15.48 -9.71
C LEU A 49 -14.62 14.64 -8.46
N SER A 50 -14.32 13.34 -8.54
CA SER A 50 -14.44 12.45 -7.40
C SER A 50 -13.40 12.76 -6.33
N THR A 51 -12.13 12.90 -6.73
CA THR A 51 -11.04 13.00 -5.78
C THR A 51 -11.16 14.25 -4.91
N ILE A 52 -11.49 15.41 -5.48
CA ILE A 52 -11.61 16.69 -4.75
C ILE A 52 -12.85 16.72 -3.85
N THR A 53 -13.94 16.09 -4.30
CA THR A 53 -15.19 16.05 -3.52
C THR A 53 -15.27 14.90 -2.52
N GLY A 54 -14.24 14.05 -2.44
CA GLY A 54 -14.16 12.90 -1.53
C GLY A 54 -14.85 11.63 -2.03
N GLY A 55 -15.29 11.60 -3.28
CA GLY A 55 -15.90 10.42 -3.91
C GLY A 55 -14.88 9.39 -4.37
N ASN A 56 -15.40 8.25 -4.83
CA ASN A 56 -14.66 7.06 -5.24
C ASN A 56 -14.59 6.92 -6.76
N ILE A 57 -13.52 6.30 -7.24
CA ILE A 57 -13.30 6.02 -8.66
C ILE A 57 -13.20 4.51 -8.83
N ASN A 58 -14.10 3.94 -9.62
CA ASN A 58 -14.12 2.53 -9.98
C ASN A 58 -13.88 2.39 -11.50
N PHE A 59 -12.67 1.99 -11.88
CA PHE A 59 -12.31 1.75 -13.27
C PHE A 59 -12.43 0.28 -13.65
N TYR A 60 -13.10 0.00 -14.76
CA TYR A 60 -13.32 -1.33 -15.33
C TYR A 60 -12.75 -1.40 -16.76
N PRO A 61 -11.44 -1.70 -16.90
CA PRO A 61 -10.82 -1.81 -18.21
C PRO A 61 -11.36 -3.04 -18.96
N ASN A 62 -11.68 -2.87 -20.25
CA ASN A 62 -12.19 -3.95 -21.12
C ASN A 62 -13.38 -4.70 -20.49
N PHE A 63 -14.38 -3.94 -20.03
CA PHE A 63 -15.53 -4.50 -19.32
C PHE A 63 -16.27 -5.54 -20.17
N THR A 64 -16.35 -6.75 -19.61
CA THR A 64 -17.19 -7.84 -20.09
C THR A 64 -18.14 -8.27 -18.97
N PRO A 65 -19.46 -8.37 -19.23
CA PRO A 65 -20.43 -8.78 -18.20
C PRO A 65 -20.10 -10.13 -17.54
N GLU A 66 -19.48 -11.04 -18.30
CA GLU A 66 -19.13 -12.38 -17.83
C GLU A 66 -18.04 -12.39 -16.76
N LEU A 67 -17.11 -11.45 -16.83
CA LEU A 67 -16.01 -11.35 -15.88
C LEU A 67 -16.29 -10.35 -14.76
N HIS A 68 -16.90 -9.21 -15.08
CA HIS A 68 -16.87 -8.04 -14.21
C HIS A 68 -18.20 -7.74 -13.50
N SER A 69 -19.30 -8.42 -13.84
CA SER A 69 -20.61 -8.13 -13.26
C SER A 69 -20.67 -8.33 -11.75
N GLU A 70 -19.96 -9.33 -11.19
CA GLU A 70 -19.87 -9.48 -9.74
C GLU A 70 -19.10 -8.32 -9.10
N LYS A 71 -17.93 -7.93 -9.64
CA LYS A 71 -17.15 -6.78 -9.14
C LYS A 71 -18.02 -5.54 -9.10
N LEU A 72 -18.72 -5.29 -10.22
CA LEU A 72 -19.57 -4.13 -10.38
C LEU A 72 -20.72 -4.16 -9.39
N HIS A 73 -21.40 -5.30 -9.24
CA HIS A 73 -22.48 -5.46 -8.28
C HIS A 73 -22.02 -5.15 -6.85
N TYR A 74 -20.92 -5.75 -6.38
CA TYR A 74 -20.44 -5.51 -5.03
C TYR A 74 -19.94 -4.09 -4.81
N ASN A 75 -19.25 -3.50 -5.79
CA ASN A 75 -18.79 -2.11 -5.68
C ASN A 75 -19.98 -1.15 -5.64
N LEU A 76 -21.01 -1.33 -6.49
CA LEU A 76 -22.23 -0.54 -6.45
C LEU A 76 -23.00 -0.74 -5.15
N PHE A 77 -23.18 -1.99 -4.72
CA PHE A 77 -23.86 -2.32 -3.47
C PHE A 77 -23.17 -1.64 -2.30
N ARG A 78 -21.85 -1.84 -2.14
CA ARG A 78 -21.06 -1.18 -1.09
C ARG A 78 -21.17 0.33 -1.18
N ASN A 79 -21.13 0.92 -2.37
CA ASN A 79 -21.21 2.36 -2.54
C ASN A 79 -22.56 2.94 -2.09
N ILE A 80 -23.65 2.23 -2.36
CA ILE A 80 -25.01 2.65 -2.00
C ILE A 80 -25.34 2.35 -0.53
N THR A 81 -24.83 1.25 0.03
CA THR A 81 -25.24 0.79 1.38
C THR A 81 -24.32 1.23 2.50
N LYS A 82 -23.08 1.66 2.23
CA LYS A 82 -22.18 2.12 3.29
C LYS A 82 -22.72 3.38 3.94
N SER A 83 -22.55 3.51 5.25
CA SER A 83 -22.81 4.77 5.95
C SER A 83 -21.88 5.85 5.40
N TYR A 84 -22.33 7.10 5.33
CA TYR A 84 -21.47 8.21 4.93
C TYR A 84 -21.83 9.48 5.69
N SER A 85 -20.93 10.45 5.63
CA SER A 85 -21.07 11.77 6.25
C SER A 85 -20.92 12.83 5.16
N ILE A 86 -21.77 13.86 5.21
CA ILE A 86 -21.78 14.94 4.21
C ILE A 86 -21.27 16.24 4.85
N ASP A 87 -20.73 17.13 4.03
CA ASP A 87 -20.30 18.47 4.42
C ASP A 87 -19.26 18.45 5.54
N CYS A 88 -18.19 17.68 5.34
CA CYS A 88 -17.19 17.41 6.35
C CYS A 88 -16.12 18.52 6.39
N ILE A 89 -15.79 18.97 7.61
CA ILE A 89 -14.64 19.83 7.88
C ILE A 89 -13.72 19.08 8.84
N LEU A 90 -12.50 18.79 8.38
CA LEU A 90 -11.46 18.11 9.13
C LEU A 90 -10.51 19.17 9.71
N THR A 91 -10.37 19.18 11.03
CA THR A 91 -9.49 20.11 11.75
C THR A 91 -8.52 19.34 12.62
N LEU A 92 -7.26 19.74 12.57
CA LEU A 92 -6.22 19.21 13.44
C LEU A 92 -5.78 20.26 14.46
N ARG A 93 -5.60 19.82 15.71
CA ARG A 93 -4.98 20.58 16.79
C ARG A 93 -3.84 19.76 17.40
N THR A 94 -2.77 20.44 17.77
CA THR A 94 -1.58 19.82 18.37
C THR A 94 -1.19 20.57 19.64
N SER A 95 -0.55 19.87 20.57
CA SER A 95 0.10 20.51 21.72
C SER A 95 1.28 21.39 21.27
N PRO A 96 1.73 22.35 22.10
CA PRO A 96 2.89 23.19 21.78
C PRO A 96 4.13 22.39 21.36
N GLY A 97 4.87 22.91 20.38
CA GLY A 97 6.07 22.28 19.81
C GLY A 97 5.82 21.41 18.57
N LEU A 98 4.58 20.94 18.35
CA LEU A 98 4.19 20.24 17.13
C LEU A 98 3.38 21.16 16.21
N ILE A 99 3.72 21.15 14.92
CA ILE A 99 2.97 21.84 13.87
C ILE A 99 2.54 20.86 12.78
N LEU A 100 1.43 21.15 12.12
CA LEU A 100 1.00 20.42 10.93
C LEU A 100 2.03 20.64 9.80
N GLU A 101 2.52 19.55 9.21
CA GLU A 101 3.29 19.60 7.96
C GLU A 101 2.37 19.59 6.74
N GLY A 102 1.32 18.77 6.79
CA GLY A 102 0.33 18.67 5.72
C GLY A 102 -0.52 17.41 5.82
N PHE A 103 -1.68 17.49 5.17
CA PHE A 103 -2.59 16.39 4.90
C PHE A 103 -2.26 15.78 3.54
N TYR A 104 -1.87 14.51 3.54
CA TYR A 104 -1.59 13.74 2.34
C TYR A 104 -2.83 12.92 1.97
N THR A 105 -3.47 13.36 0.89
CA THR A 105 -4.65 12.74 0.29
C THR A 105 -4.31 12.22 -1.10
N VAL A 106 -5.28 11.57 -1.74
CA VAL A 106 -5.18 11.15 -3.14
C VAL A 106 -4.99 12.34 -4.10
N ILE A 107 -5.54 13.52 -3.76
CA ILE A 107 -5.43 14.76 -4.55
C ILE A 107 -4.01 15.35 -4.45
N GLY A 108 -3.28 15.00 -3.40
CA GLY A 108 -1.96 15.52 -3.09
C GLY A 108 -1.85 16.06 -1.66
N ASN A 109 -0.90 16.98 -1.48
CA ASN A 109 -0.60 17.58 -0.18
C ASN A 109 -1.41 18.86 0.04
N ILE A 110 -2.22 18.87 1.10
CA ILE A 110 -3.02 20.02 1.53
C ILE A 110 -2.40 20.58 2.81
N GLN A 111 -1.95 21.83 2.78
CA GLN A 111 -1.25 22.48 3.89
C GLN A 111 -2.11 23.47 4.68
N THR A 112 -3.44 23.40 4.52
CA THR A 112 -4.38 24.20 5.31
C THR A 112 -4.66 23.51 6.64
N ARG A 113 -5.02 24.30 7.66
CA ARG A 113 -5.40 23.77 8.97
C ARG A 113 -6.72 23.00 8.92
N ASP A 114 -7.66 23.53 8.15
CA ASP A 114 -8.98 22.97 7.95
C ASP A 114 -9.09 22.45 6.52
N VAL A 115 -9.54 21.20 6.39
CA VAL A 115 -9.75 20.53 5.10
C VAL A 115 -11.24 20.29 4.93
N GLN A 116 -11.81 20.82 3.86
CA GLN A 116 -13.21 20.60 3.49
C GLN A 116 -13.31 19.40 2.56
N ILE A 117 -14.28 18.53 2.82
CA ILE A 117 -14.60 17.36 1.99
C ILE A 117 -16.12 17.21 1.95
N SER A 118 -16.72 17.16 0.76
CA SER A 118 -18.18 17.01 0.63
C SER A 118 -18.69 15.71 1.21
N TYR A 119 -17.94 14.62 1.03
CA TYR A 119 -18.35 13.26 1.34
C TYR A 119 -17.23 12.49 2.02
N LEU A 120 -17.55 11.82 3.12
CA LEU A 120 -16.62 10.97 3.85
C LEU A 120 -17.29 9.64 4.17
N ASP A 121 -16.66 8.55 3.72
CA ASP A 121 -17.07 7.18 3.97
C ASP A 121 -16.13 6.48 4.98
N PRO A 122 -16.51 5.28 5.50
CA PRO A 122 -15.69 4.51 6.43
C PRO A 122 -14.40 3.99 5.82
N ASP A 123 -14.31 3.93 4.49
CA ASP A 123 -13.18 3.38 3.75
C ASP A 123 -12.14 4.48 3.43
N TYR A 124 -12.50 5.75 3.63
CA TYR A 124 -11.64 6.91 3.43
C TYR A 124 -10.45 6.89 4.39
N THR A 125 -9.25 7.04 3.84
CA THR A 125 -8.00 7.10 4.61
C THR A 125 -7.21 8.34 4.26
N LEU A 126 -6.63 8.96 5.29
CA LEU A 126 -5.89 10.21 5.14
C LEU A 126 -4.58 10.15 5.93
N GLY A 127 -3.49 10.58 5.30
CA GLY A 127 -2.18 10.65 5.95
C GLY A 127 -1.95 12.04 6.54
N ILE A 128 -1.62 12.15 7.82
CA ILE A 128 -1.31 13.44 8.46
C ILE A 128 0.16 13.40 8.89
N ALA A 129 0.95 14.35 8.39
CA ALA A 129 2.32 14.53 8.86
C ALA A 129 2.42 15.76 9.76
N TYR A 130 3.32 15.67 10.73
CA TYR A 130 3.61 16.70 11.70
C TYR A 130 5.11 16.96 11.69
N LYS A 131 5.47 18.21 11.96
CA LYS A 131 6.86 18.61 12.20
C LYS A 131 7.01 19.08 13.63
N GLN A 132 8.13 18.72 14.23
CA GLN A 132 8.56 19.34 15.47
C GLN A 132 9.20 20.68 15.13
N LYS A 133 8.59 21.78 15.60
CA LYS A 133 9.13 23.13 15.42
C LYS A 133 9.97 23.55 16.63
N ASP A 134 9.45 23.28 17.83
CA ASP A 134 10.09 23.65 19.09
C ASP A 134 10.37 22.40 19.93
N LYS A 135 11.25 22.54 20.93
CA LYS A 135 11.51 21.46 21.88
C LYS A 135 10.27 21.18 22.71
N ILE A 136 9.80 19.94 22.70
CA ILE A 136 8.66 19.52 23.52
C ILE A 136 9.19 19.25 24.93
N ILE A 137 8.77 20.06 25.90
CA ILE A 137 9.25 20.00 27.29
C ILE A 137 8.50 18.91 28.08
N GLN A 138 7.24 18.66 27.72
CA GLN A 138 6.40 17.67 28.38
C GLN A 138 6.76 16.25 27.93
N ASN A 139 6.51 15.27 28.81
CA ASN A 139 6.73 13.84 28.51
C ASN A 139 5.75 13.29 27.46
N GLN A 140 4.66 14.01 27.20
CA GLN A 140 3.65 13.64 26.23
C GLN A 140 3.37 14.80 25.30
N ALA A 141 3.13 14.49 24.04
CA ALA A 141 2.60 15.40 23.04
C ALA A 141 1.19 14.95 22.67
N TYR A 142 0.28 15.90 22.46
CA TYR A 142 -1.12 15.61 22.18
C TYR A 142 -1.47 16.01 20.76
N VAL A 143 -2.25 15.14 20.12
CA VAL A 143 -2.83 15.38 18.81
C VAL A 143 -4.34 15.18 18.94
N GLN A 144 -5.10 16.18 18.54
CA GLN A 144 -6.55 16.10 18.48
C GLN A 144 -6.99 16.30 17.03
N PHE A 145 -7.66 15.30 16.48
CA PHE A 145 -8.28 15.34 15.17
C PHE A 145 -9.79 15.43 15.35
N ALA A 146 -10.41 16.45 14.77
CA ALA A 146 -11.85 16.68 14.86
C ALA A 146 -12.46 16.71 13.46
N VAL A 147 -13.60 16.02 13.32
CA VAL A 147 -14.40 15.98 12.10
C VAL A 147 -15.76 16.55 12.42
N LEU A 148 -16.05 17.75 11.90
CA LEU A 148 -17.39 18.32 11.89
C LEU A 148 -18.10 17.82 10.64
N TYR A 149 -19.28 17.22 10.78
CA TYR A 149 -20.01 16.64 9.64
C TYR A 149 -21.52 16.66 9.85
N SER A 150 -22.26 16.50 8.76
CA SER A 150 -23.70 16.31 8.77
C SER A 150 -24.01 14.82 8.60
N SER A 151 -24.73 14.27 9.57
CA SER A 151 -25.23 12.88 9.52
C SER A 151 -26.37 12.73 8.53
N LEU A 152 -26.68 11.49 8.16
CA LEU A 152 -27.83 11.15 7.31
C LEU A 152 -29.17 11.61 7.91
N ASP A 153 -29.25 11.71 9.23
CA ASP A 153 -30.44 12.20 9.96
C ASP A 153 -30.56 13.75 9.93
N GLY A 154 -29.69 14.44 9.19
CA GLY A 154 -29.67 15.90 9.10
C GLY A 154 -29.07 16.61 10.32
N LYS A 155 -28.50 15.87 11.29
CA LYS A 155 -27.86 16.47 12.47
C LYS A 155 -26.41 16.86 12.18
N ARG A 156 -26.02 18.07 12.59
CA ARG A 156 -24.63 18.53 12.59
C ARG A 156 -23.91 18.00 13.83
N LEU A 157 -22.89 17.17 13.63
CA LEU A 157 -22.17 16.45 14.68
C LEU A 157 -20.67 16.70 14.60
N ILE A 158 -19.98 16.54 15.72
CA ILE A 158 -18.52 16.58 15.79
C ILE A 158 -18.04 15.23 16.33
N ARG A 159 -17.14 14.58 15.59
CA ARG A 159 -16.38 13.42 16.07
C ARG A 159 -14.96 13.86 16.41
N VAL A 160 -14.49 13.53 17.60
CA VAL A 160 -13.16 13.92 18.09
C VAL A 160 -12.34 12.69 18.40
N PHE A 161 -11.10 12.67 17.91
CA PHE A 161 -10.08 11.68 18.19
C PHE A 161 -8.96 12.36 18.96
N ASN A 162 -8.62 11.84 20.14
CA ASN A 162 -7.53 12.35 20.95
C ASN A 162 -6.44 11.27 21.02
N LEU A 163 -5.21 11.64 20.67
CA LEU A 163 -4.04 10.78 20.73
C LEU A 163 -2.96 11.43 21.58
N ALA A 164 -2.47 10.70 22.58
CA ALA A 164 -1.31 11.08 23.38
C ALA A 164 -0.10 10.28 22.92
N LEU A 165 0.95 10.98 22.49
CA LEU A 165 2.21 10.42 22.00
C LEU A 165 3.29 10.60 23.08
N GLN A 166 4.06 9.56 23.35
CA GLN A 166 5.18 9.65 24.28
C GLN A 166 6.36 10.37 23.62
N VAL A 167 6.93 11.36 24.31
CA VAL A 167 8.12 12.09 23.87
C VAL A 167 9.35 11.32 24.35
N GLN A 168 10.27 11.02 23.43
CA GLN A 168 11.51 10.31 23.70
C GLN A 168 12.70 11.24 23.52
N ASN A 169 13.65 11.19 24.46
CA ASN A 169 14.89 11.96 24.40
C ASN A 169 16.05 11.18 23.76
N ASN A 170 15.86 9.88 23.47
CA ASN A 170 16.84 9.01 22.86
C ASN A 170 16.33 8.43 21.53
N ILE A 171 17.23 8.30 20.55
CA ILE A 171 16.89 7.75 19.23
C ILE A 171 16.51 6.26 19.33
N GLN A 172 17.13 5.52 20.25
CA GLN A 172 16.80 4.12 20.50
C GLN A 172 15.34 3.92 20.94
N GLY A 173 14.83 4.79 21.82
CA GLY A 173 13.43 4.76 22.25
C GLY A 173 12.47 5.04 21.10
N ILE A 174 12.85 5.93 20.17
CA ILE A 174 12.08 6.18 18.95
C ILE A 174 11.98 4.90 18.12
N PHE A 175 13.10 4.26 17.76
CA PHE A 175 13.08 3.04 16.93
C PHE A 175 12.30 1.88 17.55
N LYS A 176 12.31 1.74 18.87
CA LYS A 176 11.54 0.69 19.57
C LYS A 176 10.02 0.92 19.50
N ASN A 177 9.58 2.16 19.40
CA ASN A 177 8.16 2.54 19.50
C ASN A 177 7.56 2.96 18.14
N ILE A 178 8.19 2.61 17.02
CA ILE A 178 7.66 2.91 15.69
C ILE A 178 6.47 2.00 15.37
N ASP A 179 5.33 2.62 15.04
CA ASP A 179 4.26 1.95 14.31
C ASP A 179 4.67 1.81 12.84
N PHE A 180 4.94 0.57 12.45
CA PHE A 180 5.40 0.24 11.10
C PHE A 180 4.36 0.58 10.02
N ASP A 181 3.09 0.24 10.26
CA ASP A 181 2.02 0.41 9.26
C ASP A 181 1.69 1.89 9.06
N ALA A 182 1.63 2.66 10.15
CA ALA A 182 1.35 4.10 10.08
C ALA A 182 2.50 4.87 9.41
N THR A 183 3.75 4.60 9.80
CA THR A 183 4.91 5.29 9.23
C THR A 183 5.05 5.02 7.73
N PHE A 184 4.94 3.76 7.35
CA PHE A 184 5.09 3.37 5.96
C PHE A 184 3.87 3.80 5.11
N GLY A 185 2.65 3.72 5.65
CA GLY A 185 1.45 4.22 4.98
C GLY A 185 1.49 5.73 4.72
N LEU A 186 2.10 6.51 5.61
CA LEU A 186 2.35 7.94 5.39
C LEU A 186 3.45 8.18 4.34
N LEU A 187 4.56 7.41 4.41
CA LEU A 187 5.64 7.50 3.43
C LEU A 187 5.14 7.27 2.00
N ILE A 188 4.31 6.25 1.76
CA ILE A 188 3.74 6.02 0.42
C ILE A 188 2.87 7.19 -0.03
N ARG A 189 1.92 7.62 0.79
CA ARG A 189 0.99 8.70 0.43
C ARG A 189 1.75 9.98 0.07
N LYS A 190 2.80 10.29 0.84
CA LYS A 190 3.70 11.40 0.54
C LYS A 190 4.38 11.25 -0.81
N GLN A 191 4.88 10.07 -1.16
CA GLN A 191 5.56 9.86 -2.44
C GLN A 191 4.59 9.82 -3.63
N LEU A 192 3.39 9.26 -3.47
CA LEU A 192 2.36 9.27 -4.51
C LEU A 192 1.85 10.68 -4.79
N SER A 193 1.77 11.54 -3.77
CA SER A 193 1.41 12.96 -3.96
C SER A 193 2.38 13.73 -4.88
N LEU A 194 3.58 13.19 -5.12
CA LEU A 194 4.60 13.79 -5.97
C LEU A 194 4.57 13.28 -7.41
N LEU A 195 3.70 12.32 -7.78
CA LEU A 195 3.64 11.76 -9.14
C LEU A 195 3.39 12.82 -10.23
N ASN A 196 2.65 13.88 -9.89
CA ASN A 196 2.32 14.96 -10.82
C ASN A 196 3.47 15.99 -10.96
N ILE A 197 4.50 15.91 -10.09
CA ILE A 197 5.58 16.90 -9.96
C ILE A 197 6.95 16.28 -10.31
N GLN A 198 7.15 15.02 -9.95
CA GLN A 198 8.42 14.31 -10.05
C GLN A 198 8.27 13.08 -10.94
N ASN A 199 9.38 12.70 -11.58
CA ASN A 199 9.46 11.53 -12.43
C ASN A 199 9.38 10.29 -11.53
N THR A 200 8.81 9.20 -12.03
CA THR A 200 8.75 7.94 -11.28
C THR A 200 10.14 7.43 -10.88
N ASN A 201 11.18 7.60 -11.71
CA ASN A 201 12.58 7.29 -11.33
C ASN A 201 13.08 8.13 -10.14
N GLN A 202 12.81 9.44 -10.14
CA GLN A 202 13.19 10.32 -9.03
C GLN A 202 12.52 9.86 -7.74
N ILE A 203 11.23 9.54 -7.79
CA ILE A 203 10.45 9.04 -6.64
C ILE A 203 11.02 7.70 -6.13
N LYS A 204 11.44 6.80 -7.03
CA LYS A 204 12.10 5.54 -6.64
C LYS A 204 13.42 5.80 -5.93
N ASP A 205 14.23 6.72 -6.43
CA ASP A 205 15.52 7.06 -5.83
C ASP A 205 15.34 7.77 -4.49
N THR A 206 14.34 8.65 -4.34
CA THR A 206 14.03 9.28 -3.04
C THR A 206 13.55 8.25 -2.01
N LEU A 207 12.71 7.28 -2.39
CA LEU A 207 12.28 6.17 -1.53
C LEU A 207 13.47 5.33 -1.04
N ILE A 208 14.38 4.97 -1.95
CA ILE A 208 15.59 4.20 -1.61
C ILE A 208 16.49 5.02 -0.69
N ALA A 209 16.71 6.30 -1.01
CA ALA A 209 17.53 7.19 -0.18
C ALA A 209 16.95 7.39 1.23
N GLN A 210 15.63 7.56 1.36
CA GLN A 210 14.95 7.65 2.66
C GLN A 210 15.12 6.36 3.47
N THR A 211 14.95 5.20 2.83
CA THR A 211 15.16 3.89 3.48
C THR A 211 16.60 3.72 3.96
N VAL A 212 17.57 4.07 3.11
CA VAL A 212 19.00 4.06 3.45
C VAL A 212 19.28 5.01 4.62
N ASN A 213 18.68 6.20 4.64
CA ASN A 213 18.86 7.17 5.72
C ASN A 213 18.34 6.64 7.06
N ILE A 214 17.16 6.03 7.08
CA ILE A 214 16.56 5.46 8.29
C ILE A 214 17.46 4.35 8.86
N LEU A 215 17.89 3.40 8.01
CA LEU A 215 18.74 2.29 8.43
C LEU A 215 20.15 2.73 8.82
N TYR A 216 20.70 3.73 8.12
CA TYR A 216 21.97 4.36 8.46
C TYR A 216 21.92 5.03 9.85
N SER A 217 20.86 5.80 10.13
CA SER A 217 20.68 6.43 11.44
C SER A 217 20.53 5.40 12.56
N TYR A 218 19.80 4.32 12.32
CA TYR A 218 19.72 3.22 13.29
C TYR A 218 21.09 2.63 13.58
N ARG A 219 21.86 2.31 12.54
CA ARG A 219 23.19 1.73 12.69
C ARG A 219 24.12 2.61 13.50
N ASN A 220 24.17 3.91 13.21
CA ASN A 220 25.10 4.81 13.86
C ASN A 220 24.76 5.13 15.31
N TYR A 221 23.47 5.32 15.61
CA TYR A 221 23.04 5.84 16.91
C TYR A 221 22.52 4.75 17.86
N CYS A 222 22.13 3.58 17.35
CA CYS A 222 21.52 2.53 18.16
C CYS A 222 22.37 1.26 18.29
N VAL A 223 23.31 1.02 17.37
CA VAL A 223 24.09 -0.23 17.35
C VAL A 223 25.54 0.03 17.75
N GLN A 224 26.09 -0.82 18.61
CA GLN A 224 27.49 -0.79 19.04
C GLN A 224 28.16 -2.14 18.76
N GLY A 225 29.45 -2.14 18.39
CA GLY A 225 30.28 -3.35 18.33
C GLY A 225 30.04 -4.33 17.17
N SER A 226 29.15 -4.01 16.22
CA SER A 226 28.86 -4.89 15.08
C SER A 226 29.76 -4.66 13.87
N SER A 227 30.09 -5.72 13.11
CA SER A 227 30.93 -5.61 11.92
C SER A 227 30.30 -4.76 10.81
N GLN A 228 31.12 -3.99 10.08
CA GLN A 228 30.69 -3.10 8.98
C GLN A 228 30.07 -3.86 7.77
N SER A 229 30.30 -5.17 7.69
CA SER A 229 29.78 -6.04 6.65
C SER A 229 28.39 -6.61 6.94
N GLN A 230 27.82 -6.41 8.12
CA GLN A 230 26.48 -6.88 8.45
C GLN A 230 25.43 -5.80 8.25
N LEU A 231 24.30 -6.12 7.62
CA LEU A 231 23.13 -5.26 7.59
C LEU A 231 22.29 -5.50 8.86
N ILE A 232 22.05 -4.44 9.64
CA ILE A 232 21.36 -4.53 10.93
C ILE A 232 20.07 -3.72 10.83
N LEU A 233 18.96 -4.39 11.12
CA LEU A 233 17.63 -3.81 11.02
C LEU A 233 17.02 -3.65 12.42
N PRO A 234 16.26 -2.57 12.68
CA PRO A 234 15.42 -2.49 13.86
C PRO A 234 14.33 -3.54 13.78
N GLU A 235 13.94 -4.11 14.92
CA GLU A 235 12.88 -5.13 14.97
C GLU A 235 11.55 -4.61 14.42
N THR A 236 11.17 -3.38 14.78
CA THR A 236 9.96 -2.68 14.29
C THR A 236 9.99 -2.42 12.78
N LEU A 237 11.17 -2.25 12.19
CA LEU A 237 11.35 -1.94 10.77
C LEU A 237 11.93 -3.10 9.96
N ARG A 238 11.88 -4.34 10.48
CA ARG A 238 12.40 -5.54 9.78
C ARG A 238 11.77 -5.74 8.40
N MET A 239 10.50 -5.32 8.25
CA MET A 239 9.74 -5.44 7.00
C MET A 239 9.95 -4.25 6.06
N LEU A 240 10.63 -3.18 6.49
CA LEU A 240 10.79 -1.97 5.68
C LEU A 240 11.45 -2.26 4.32
N PRO A 241 12.56 -3.02 4.22
CA PRO A 241 13.21 -3.23 2.93
C PRO A 241 12.33 -4.01 1.94
N ILE A 242 11.63 -5.05 2.39
CA ILE A 242 10.78 -5.86 1.51
C ILE A 242 9.57 -5.07 1.03
N ILE A 243 8.96 -4.25 1.90
CA ILE A 243 7.81 -3.46 1.49
C ILE A 243 8.22 -2.34 0.53
N VAL A 244 9.35 -1.65 0.79
CA VAL A 244 9.87 -0.64 -0.16
C VAL A 244 10.18 -1.30 -1.51
N GLN A 245 10.81 -2.47 -1.53
CA GLN A 245 11.03 -3.20 -2.78
C GLN A 245 9.71 -3.55 -3.48
N SER A 246 8.72 -3.99 -2.71
CA SER A 246 7.40 -4.35 -3.24
C SER A 246 6.72 -3.13 -3.87
N LEU A 247 6.83 -1.96 -3.24
CA LEU A 247 6.36 -0.67 -3.77
C LEU A 247 7.06 -0.32 -5.10
N LEU A 248 8.38 -0.49 -5.19
CA LEU A 248 9.14 -0.28 -6.43
C LEU A 248 8.71 -1.23 -7.56
N LYS A 249 8.15 -2.38 -7.20
CA LYS A 249 7.57 -3.37 -8.11
C LYS A 249 6.10 -3.11 -8.42
N GLN A 250 5.39 -2.22 -7.74
CA GLN A 250 3.98 -1.97 -8.01
C GLN A 250 3.76 -1.33 -9.37
N GLU A 251 2.60 -1.64 -9.96
CA GLU A 251 2.18 -1.17 -11.27
C GLU A 251 2.15 0.36 -11.38
N ALA A 252 1.71 1.04 -10.31
CA ALA A 252 1.76 2.50 -10.20
C ALA A 252 3.15 3.09 -10.51
N PHE A 253 4.22 2.36 -10.15
CA PHE A 253 5.60 2.79 -10.36
C PHE A 253 6.30 2.09 -11.54
N ARG A 254 5.64 1.21 -12.31
CA ARG A 254 6.25 0.51 -13.46
C ARG A 254 6.29 1.37 -14.72
N PHE A 255 7.31 1.13 -15.55
CA PHE A 255 7.56 1.92 -16.77
C PHE A 255 6.78 1.44 -18.00
N TYR A 256 6.39 0.16 -18.06
CA TYR A 256 5.91 -0.48 -19.28
C TYR A 256 4.49 -1.06 -19.17
N GLN A 257 3.76 -0.99 -20.29
CA GLN A 257 2.59 -1.83 -20.65
C GLN A 257 1.24 -1.59 -19.95
N LEU A 258 1.08 -0.54 -19.13
CA LEU A 258 -0.21 -0.25 -18.49
C LEU A 258 -0.81 1.05 -19.00
N ILE A 259 -2.15 1.05 -19.11
CA ILE A 259 -2.94 2.24 -19.40
C ILE A 259 -2.77 3.16 -18.18
N LEU A 260 -2.44 4.44 -18.42
CA LEU A 260 -2.23 5.43 -17.36
C LEU A 260 -3.41 5.49 -16.37
N ASP A 261 -4.62 5.31 -16.89
CA ASP A 261 -5.88 5.26 -16.14
C ASP A 261 -5.87 4.19 -15.02
N ASP A 262 -5.30 3.02 -15.28
CA ASP A 262 -5.17 1.96 -14.26
C ASP A 262 -4.32 2.42 -13.07
N LYS A 263 -3.28 3.23 -13.32
CA LYS A 263 -2.40 3.75 -12.26
C LYS A 263 -3.09 4.78 -11.38
N ILE A 264 -3.93 5.63 -11.97
CA ILE A 264 -4.67 6.68 -11.28
C ILE A 264 -5.78 6.07 -10.42
N CYS A 265 -6.41 4.98 -10.88
CA CYS A 265 -7.43 4.28 -10.10
C CYS A 265 -6.85 3.51 -8.89
N GLN A 266 -5.58 3.10 -8.92
CA GLN A 266 -4.90 2.34 -7.85
C GLN A 266 -4.43 3.22 -6.66
N ASN A 267 -4.95 4.43 -6.51
CA ASN A 267 -4.53 5.33 -5.43
C ASN A 267 -4.80 4.72 -4.03
N THR A 268 -3.87 4.97 -3.10
CA THR A 268 -3.59 4.14 -1.91
C THR A 268 -4.81 3.48 -1.28
N PRO A 269 -5.00 2.16 -1.49
CA PRO A 269 -6.13 1.47 -0.89
C PRO A 269 -6.00 1.43 0.64
N TYR A 270 -7.11 1.36 1.38
CA TYR A 270 -7.04 1.11 2.83
C TYR A 270 -6.33 -0.22 3.16
N TRP A 271 -6.26 -1.15 2.18
CA TRP A 271 -5.55 -2.43 2.25
C TRP A 271 -4.08 -2.37 1.80
N LEU A 272 -3.37 -1.27 2.04
CA LEU A 272 -1.96 -1.04 1.65
C LEU A 272 -1.05 -2.26 1.86
N ASN A 273 -1.13 -2.91 3.02
CA ASN A 273 -0.27 -4.05 3.35
C ASN A 273 -0.47 -5.24 2.41
N GLN A 274 -1.72 -5.55 2.05
CA GLN A 274 -2.04 -6.65 1.13
C GLN A 274 -1.74 -6.29 -0.32
N TRP A 275 -1.91 -5.01 -0.68
CA TRP A 275 -1.56 -4.50 -2.00
C TRP A 275 -0.06 -4.65 -2.27
N LEU A 276 0.77 -4.38 -1.25
CA LEU A 276 2.22 -4.43 -1.38
C LEU A 276 2.76 -5.84 -1.19
N TYR A 277 2.24 -6.58 -0.22
CA TYR A 277 2.64 -7.95 0.03
C TYR A 277 1.42 -8.85 -0.06
N SER A 278 1.16 -9.35 -1.27
CA SER A 278 0.02 -10.24 -1.53
C SER A 278 0.11 -11.49 -0.68
N LYS A 279 -0.97 -11.87 0.01
CA LYS A 279 -1.02 -13.08 0.83
C LYS A 279 -1.20 -14.30 -0.06
N VAL A 280 -0.32 -15.28 0.04
CA VAL A 280 -0.41 -16.53 -0.72
C VAL A 280 -0.79 -17.66 0.22
N TYR A 281 -1.81 -18.43 -0.13
CA TYR A 281 -2.33 -19.53 0.68
C TYR A 281 -2.21 -20.85 -0.07
N ALA A 282 -1.56 -21.84 0.54
CA ALA A 282 -1.39 -23.19 -0.02
C ALA A 282 -2.62 -24.06 0.29
N ILE A 283 -3.51 -24.20 -0.67
CA ILE A 283 -4.83 -24.84 -0.46
C ILE A 283 -4.73 -26.36 -0.48
N HIS A 284 -3.72 -26.88 -1.18
CA HIS A 284 -3.50 -28.30 -1.38
C HIS A 284 -3.17 -29.04 -0.06
N ASN A 285 -2.72 -28.33 0.98
CA ASN A 285 -2.31 -28.90 2.28
C ASN A 285 -3.37 -28.78 3.40
N ILE A 286 -4.56 -28.24 3.12
CA ILE A 286 -5.56 -27.85 4.15
C ILE A 286 -6.02 -28.99 5.09
N LYS A 287 -5.85 -30.26 4.71
CA LYS A 287 -6.22 -31.40 5.58
C LYS A 287 -5.25 -31.65 6.74
N ASN A 288 -4.01 -31.19 6.63
CA ASN A 288 -2.94 -31.57 7.54
C ASN A 288 -2.54 -30.45 8.51
N GLU A 289 -3.15 -29.28 8.36
CA GLU A 289 -2.84 -28.11 9.17
C GLU A 289 -4.00 -27.86 10.15
N THR A 290 -3.69 -27.95 11.44
CA THR A 290 -4.51 -27.42 12.53
C THR A 290 -4.08 -25.99 12.81
N PHE A 291 -5.04 -25.13 13.18
CA PHE A 291 -4.73 -23.75 13.53
C PHE A 291 -4.14 -23.69 14.95
N ASN A 292 -2.96 -23.10 15.08
CA ASN A 292 -2.29 -22.78 16.35
C ASN A 292 -2.27 -23.91 17.40
N ASP A 293 -1.99 -25.15 17.01
CA ASP A 293 -1.98 -26.32 17.91
C ASP A 293 -3.30 -26.60 18.67
N LEU A 294 -4.38 -25.87 18.37
CA LEU A 294 -5.68 -25.93 19.06
C LEU A 294 -6.61 -27.06 18.54
N ASN A 295 -6.10 -27.98 17.72
CA ASN A 295 -6.90 -29.02 17.04
C ASN A 295 -8.10 -28.49 16.22
N VAL A 296 -8.15 -27.19 15.92
CA VAL A 296 -9.21 -26.59 15.10
C VAL A 296 -8.86 -26.74 13.62
N GLN A 297 -9.79 -27.33 12.85
CA GLN A 297 -9.61 -27.56 11.42
C GLN A 297 -9.75 -26.26 10.62
N ILE A 298 -8.86 -26.04 9.66
CA ILE A 298 -8.96 -24.92 8.71
C ILE A 298 -10.30 -25.00 7.93
N GLY A 299 -10.95 -23.85 7.76
CA GLY A 299 -12.27 -23.74 7.12
C GLY A 299 -13.44 -24.07 8.05
N SER A 300 -13.19 -24.42 9.32
CA SER A 300 -14.23 -24.43 10.36
C SER A 300 -14.56 -23.00 10.79
N ILE A 301 -15.76 -22.83 11.35
CA ILE A 301 -16.17 -21.59 11.97
C ILE A 301 -15.65 -21.64 13.41
N PHE A 302 -14.85 -20.66 13.76
CA PHE A 302 -14.41 -20.38 15.12
C PHE A 302 -15.11 -19.09 15.57
N GLU A 303 -15.38 -18.97 16.87
CA GLU A 303 -16.00 -17.82 17.58
C GLU A 303 -16.44 -16.61 16.72
N ASP A 304 -17.74 -16.29 16.77
CA ASP A 304 -18.39 -15.20 16.02
C ASP A 304 -18.40 -15.33 14.48
N ASP A 305 -18.76 -16.50 13.95
CA ASP A 305 -18.87 -16.76 12.50
C ASP A 305 -17.56 -16.54 11.70
N LYS A 306 -16.41 -16.48 12.38
CA LYS A 306 -15.11 -16.28 11.73
C LYS A 306 -14.57 -17.61 11.21
N VAL A 307 -14.25 -17.65 9.92
CA VAL A 307 -13.66 -18.86 9.33
C VAL A 307 -12.16 -18.89 9.60
N VAL A 308 -11.68 -20.01 10.12
CA VAL A 308 -10.25 -20.26 10.35
C VAL A 308 -9.51 -20.35 9.01
N MET A 309 -8.63 -19.39 8.76
CA MET A 309 -7.85 -19.31 7.52
C MET A 309 -6.55 -20.13 7.61
N PRO A 310 -6.05 -20.69 6.49
CA PRO A 310 -4.72 -21.30 6.45
C PRO A 310 -3.62 -20.26 6.64
N ASN A 311 -2.43 -20.70 7.06
CA ASN A 311 -1.26 -19.85 7.15
C ASN A 311 -0.82 -19.37 5.76
N SER A 312 -0.43 -18.10 5.66
CA SER A 312 0.11 -17.58 4.41
C SER A 312 1.55 -18.03 4.22
N ILE A 313 1.88 -18.51 3.03
CA ILE A 313 3.25 -18.77 2.62
C ILE A 313 3.91 -17.49 2.05
N PRO A 314 5.25 -17.38 2.06
CA PRO A 314 5.94 -16.26 1.45
C PRO A 314 5.63 -16.11 -0.04
N SER A 315 5.51 -14.87 -0.51
CA SER A 315 5.17 -14.51 -1.90
C SER A 315 6.37 -14.64 -2.84
N THR A 316 6.82 -15.89 -3.01
CA THR A 316 7.93 -16.30 -3.88
C THR A 316 7.58 -17.58 -4.65
N ILE A 317 8.07 -17.68 -5.88
CA ILE A 317 7.96 -18.81 -6.78
C ILE A 317 8.65 -20.05 -6.21
N ASP A 318 9.68 -19.89 -5.38
CA ASP A 318 10.41 -21.01 -4.77
C ASP A 318 9.52 -21.87 -3.85
N ARG A 319 8.45 -21.28 -3.29
CA ARG A 319 7.46 -21.98 -2.45
C ARG A 319 6.37 -22.67 -3.27
N ILE A 320 6.40 -22.55 -4.60
CA ILE A 320 5.35 -23.04 -5.50
C ILE A 320 5.73 -24.39 -6.08
N ILE A 321 5.18 -25.46 -5.51
CA ILE A 321 5.38 -26.84 -6.01
C ILE A 321 4.57 -27.13 -7.28
N SER A 322 5.12 -27.97 -8.16
CA SER A 322 4.54 -28.31 -9.49
C SER A 322 3.19 -29.03 -9.47
N ASN A 323 2.81 -29.60 -8.32
CA ASN A 323 1.54 -30.27 -8.07
C ASN A 323 0.64 -29.51 -7.06
N GLY A 324 0.89 -28.22 -6.85
CA GLY A 324 0.19 -27.39 -5.87
C GLY A 324 -0.96 -26.56 -6.43
N VAL A 325 -1.87 -26.18 -5.53
CA VAL A 325 -2.93 -25.18 -5.76
C VAL A 325 -2.82 -24.07 -4.70
N TYR A 326 -2.93 -22.82 -5.14
CA TYR A 326 -2.73 -21.64 -4.31
C TYR A 326 -3.85 -20.61 -4.51
N ILE A 327 -4.18 -19.83 -3.47
CA ILE A 327 -4.91 -18.56 -3.58
C ILE A 327 -3.91 -17.44 -3.35
N ILE A 328 -3.92 -16.42 -4.19
CA ILE A 328 -3.16 -15.18 -4.00
C ILE A 328 -4.19 -14.06 -3.77
N ASP A 329 -4.03 -13.34 -2.68
CA ASP A 329 -4.88 -12.23 -2.28
C ASP A 329 -4.06 -10.94 -2.22
N ASN A 330 -4.31 -10.00 -3.14
CA ASN A 330 -3.68 -8.68 -3.14
C ASN A 330 -4.58 -7.57 -2.56
N GLY A 331 -5.69 -7.95 -1.91
CA GLY A 331 -6.67 -7.03 -1.31
C GLY A 331 -7.68 -6.45 -2.29
N GLU A 332 -7.32 -6.21 -3.55
CA GLU A 332 -8.29 -5.82 -4.59
C GLU A 332 -8.90 -7.05 -5.27
N SER A 333 -8.05 -8.06 -5.49
CA SER A 333 -8.36 -9.23 -6.29
C SER A 333 -7.83 -10.53 -5.71
N LEU A 334 -8.62 -11.59 -5.89
CA LEU A 334 -8.26 -12.95 -5.50
C LEU A 334 -7.95 -13.78 -6.75
N TYR A 335 -6.74 -14.33 -6.81
CA TYR A 335 -6.29 -15.23 -7.87
C TYR A 335 -6.21 -16.67 -7.36
N ILE A 336 -6.59 -17.64 -8.18
CA ILE A 336 -6.41 -19.06 -7.88
C ILE A 336 -5.36 -19.61 -8.85
N TRP A 337 -4.19 -20.00 -8.34
CA TRP A 337 -3.09 -20.50 -9.15
C TRP A 337 -3.00 -22.04 -9.08
N ILE A 338 -3.20 -22.71 -10.21
CA ILE A 338 -3.21 -24.18 -10.33
C ILE A 338 -2.03 -24.65 -11.18
N GLN A 339 -1.11 -25.43 -10.60
CA GLN A 339 0.09 -25.89 -11.32
C GLN A 339 -0.18 -27.07 -12.28
N LYS A 340 0.70 -27.26 -13.27
CA LYS A 340 0.49 -28.18 -14.40
C LYS A 340 0.37 -29.66 -14.01
N ASN A 341 1.06 -30.09 -12.96
CA ASN A 341 1.19 -31.51 -12.60
C ASN A 341 0.22 -31.93 -11.48
N VAL A 342 -0.86 -31.18 -11.25
CA VAL A 342 -1.86 -31.50 -10.23
C VAL A 342 -2.65 -32.75 -10.64
N LYS A 343 -2.29 -33.92 -10.10
CA LYS A 343 -2.99 -35.20 -10.33
C LYS A 343 -4.43 -35.15 -9.80
N MET A 344 -5.41 -35.37 -10.69
CA MET A 344 -6.82 -35.82 -10.56
C MET A 344 -7.76 -35.27 -9.45
N ILE A 345 -7.27 -34.71 -8.35
CA ILE A 345 -8.05 -34.03 -7.30
C ILE A 345 -8.70 -32.76 -7.86
N CYS A 346 -8.07 -32.09 -8.84
CA CYS A 346 -8.50 -30.79 -9.35
C CYS A 346 -9.02 -30.78 -10.80
N GLN A 347 -9.08 -31.93 -11.50
CA GLN A 347 -9.56 -31.97 -12.90
C GLN A 347 -11.01 -31.53 -13.09
N LYS A 348 -11.76 -31.32 -12.00
CA LYS A 348 -13.14 -30.84 -12.04
C LYS A 348 -13.38 -29.70 -11.03
N ILE A 349 -12.47 -28.74 -10.87
CA ILE A 349 -12.89 -27.39 -10.41
C ILE A 349 -13.76 -26.81 -11.54
N TYR A 350 -15.01 -27.27 -11.62
CA TYR A 350 -16.00 -26.71 -12.54
C TYR A 350 -16.36 -25.33 -12.02
N LEU A 351 -15.92 -24.30 -12.74
CA LEU A 351 -16.69 -23.07 -12.89
C LEU A 351 -18.03 -23.44 -13.52
N LYS A 352 -19.00 -23.89 -12.70
CA LYS A 352 -20.30 -24.28 -13.22
C LYS A 352 -21.14 -23.01 -13.37
N TYR A 353 -21.21 -22.50 -14.60
CA TYR A 353 -22.28 -21.61 -15.04
C TYR A 353 -23.62 -22.31 -14.78
N LYS A 354 -24.43 -21.79 -13.86
CA LYS A 354 -25.77 -22.33 -13.62
C LYS A 354 -26.75 -21.60 -14.53
N LYS A 355 -26.95 -22.06 -15.77
CA LYS A 355 -28.20 -21.76 -16.49
C LYS A 355 -29.29 -22.62 -15.86
N MET A 356 -30.18 -22.00 -15.09
CA MET A 356 -31.49 -22.56 -14.77
C MET A 356 -32.53 -21.60 -15.32
N ASN A 357 -33.36 -22.10 -16.24
CA ASN A 357 -34.68 -21.59 -16.62
C ASN A 357 -34.83 -20.06 -16.64
N ASN A 358 -34.41 -19.43 -17.73
CA ASN A 358 -34.84 -18.11 -18.21
C ASN A 358 -34.76 -16.89 -17.29
N GLN A 359 -34.04 -16.96 -16.16
CA GLN A 359 -33.59 -15.79 -15.42
C GLN A 359 -32.09 -15.95 -15.10
N LYS A 360 -31.27 -15.01 -15.60
CA LYS A 360 -29.82 -14.99 -15.40
C LYS A 360 -29.53 -14.52 -13.97
N GLU A 361 -29.65 -15.41 -12.99
CA GLU A 361 -29.23 -15.11 -11.63
C GLU A 361 -27.73 -15.38 -11.44
N PHE A 362 -27.05 -14.35 -10.93
CA PHE A 362 -25.73 -14.26 -10.30
C PHE A 362 -24.71 -15.38 -10.55
N PHE A 363 -23.57 -14.96 -11.10
CA PHE A 363 -22.31 -15.71 -11.06
C PHE A 363 -22.05 -16.13 -9.60
N ASN A 364 -21.72 -17.41 -9.43
CA ASN A 364 -21.40 -17.99 -8.14
C ASN A 364 -20.15 -18.83 -8.38
N TYR A 365 -18.98 -18.22 -8.18
CA TYR A 365 -17.71 -18.95 -8.24
C TYR A 365 -17.68 -20.01 -7.12
N ARG A 366 -17.91 -21.28 -7.48
CA ARG A 366 -17.81 -22.43 -6.55
C ARG A 366 -16.65 -23.33 -6.96
N VAL A 367 -15.71 -23.56 -6.05
CA VAL A 367 -14.79 -24.70 -6.15
C VAL A 367 -15.61 -25.94 -5.81
N LEU A 368 -16.05 -26.68 -6.82
CA LEU A 368 -16.68 -27.98 -6.63
C LEU A 368 -15.63 -29.07 -6.82
N LEU A 369 -15.44 -29.93 -5.82
CA LEU A 369 -14.67 -31.16 -5.97
C LEU A 369 -15.65 -32.33 -6.18
N LYS A 370 -15.17 -33.47 -6.71
CA LYS A 370 -15.99 -34.70 -6.87
C LYS A 370 -16.69 -35.07 -5.54
N LYS A 371 -17.81 -35.81 -5.59
CA LYS A 371 -18.65 -36.21 -4.42
C LYS A 371 -17.85 -36.71 -3.19
N GLN A 372 -16.69 -37.35 -3.40
CA GLN A 372 -15.77 -37.82 -2.35
C GLN A 372 -15.02 -36.71 -1.58
N TYR A 373 -15.15 -35.44 -2.00
CA TYR A 373 -14.44 -34.28 -1.44
C TYR A 373 -15.38 -33.11 -1.11
N LYS A 374 -16.68 -33.37 -0.92
CA LYS A 374 -17.71 -32.34 -0.68
C LYS A 374 -17.36 -31.41 0.51
N LEU A 375 -16.84 -31.99 1.59
CA LEU A 375 -16.37 -31.24 2.78
C LEU A 375 -15.23 -30.27 2.44
N LYS A 376 -14.26 -30.69 1.61
CA LYS A 376 -13.15 -29.82 1.15
C LYS A 376 -13.66 -28.65 0.30
N SER A 377 -14.60 -28.91 -0.61
CA SER A 377 -15.18 -27.83 -1.42
C SER A 377 -15.96 -26.82 -0.57
N GLU A 378 -16.68 -27.28 0.45
CA GLU A 378 -17.40 -26.37 1.36
C GLU A 378 -16.44 -25.51 2.18
N GLN A 379 -15.36 -26.10 2.71
CA GLN A 379 -14.29 -25.35 3.38
C GLN A 379 -13.65 -24.31 2.45
N TYR A 380 -13.29 -24.68 1.22
CA TYR A 380 -12.71 -23.73 0.25
C TYR A 380 -13.68 -22.60 -0.11
N ASN A 381 -14.95 -22.92 -0.36
CA ASN A 381 -15.94 -21.90 -0.68
C ASN A 381 -16.23 -20.98 0.53
N LYS A 382 -16.16 -21.48 1.77
CA LYS A 382 -16.24 -20.65 2.98
C LYS A 382 -15.04 -19.70 3.09
N LEU A 383 -13.82 -20.20 2.89
CA LEU A 383 -12.59 -19.37 2.91
C LEU A 383 -12.62 -18.28 1.84
N ILE A 384 -13.06 -18.62 0.62
CA ILE A 384 -13.20 -17.67 -0.48
C ILE A 384 -14.28 -16.63 -0.13
N LYS A 385 -15.44 -17.05 0.40
CA LYS A 385 -16.51 -16.13 0.81
C LYS A 385 -16.09 -15.14 1.90
N VAL A 386 -15.31 -15.57 2.89
CA VAL A 386 -14.81 -14.64 3.92
C VAL A 386 -13.91 -13.56 3.32
N LYS A 387 -13.13 -13.90 2.30
CA LYS A 387 -12.29 -12.94 1.59
C LYS A 387 -13.06 -12.07 0.58
N GLN A 388 -14.19 -12.55 0.06
CA GLN A 388 -15.07 -11.81 -0.87
C GLN A 388 -15.76 -10.58 -0.26
N ASN A 389 -15.81 -10.42 1.07
CA ASN A 389 -16.46 -9.28 1.75
C ASN A 389 -15.76 -7.91 1.53
N GLY A 390 -15.08 -7.73 0.40
CA GLY A 390 -14.42 -6.49 -0.01
C GLY A 390 -13.56 -6.60 -1.28
N SER A 391 -13.18 -7.82 -1.71
CA SER A 391 -12.31 -8.02 -2.87
C SER A 391 -12.96 -8.89 -3.97
N PHE A 392 -12.71 -8.50 -5.22
CA PHE A 392 -13.27 -9.18 -6.39
C PHE A 392 -12.44 -10.41 -6.79
N LEU A 393 -13.09 -11.51 -7.17
CA LEU A 393 -12.37 -12.68 -7.66
C LEU A 393 -12.09 -12.58 -9.15
N LYS A 394 -10.81 -12.50 -9.51
CA LYS A 394 -10.39 -12.77 -10.88
C LYS A 394 -9.96 -14.23 -10.98
N TYR A 395 -10.79 -15.06 -11.62
CA TYR A 395 -10.42 -16.45 -11.88
C TYR A 395 -9.37 -16.54 -12.98
N THR A 396 -8.25 -17.23 -12.72
CA THR A 396 -7.23 -17.51 -13.72
C THR A 396 -6.82 -18.97 -13.64
N SER A 397 -7.35 -19.82 -14.52
CA SER A 397 -6.78 -21.16 -14.70
C SER A 397 -5.58 -21.07 -15.64
N ASN A 398 -4.46 -21.71 -15.28
CA ASN A 398 -3.25 -21.77 -16.11
C ASN A 398 -3.48 -22.38 -17.50
N ASN A 399 -4.65 -22.97 -17.77
CA ASN A 399 -4.98 -23.54 -19.07
C ASN A 399 -5.47 -22.50 -20.08
N GLN A 400 -5.75 -21.24 -19.70
CA GLN A 400 -6.44 -20.31 -20.60
C GLN A 400 -5.71 -19.05 -21.09
N GLN A 401 -4.55 -18.62 -20.58
CA GLN A 401 -3.75 -17.57 -21.26
C GLN A 401 -2.38 -17.32 -20.60
N LYS A 402 -1.30 -17.25 -21.39
CA LYS A 402 0.07 -16.90 -20.94
C LYS A 402 0.16 -15.55 -20.18
N LEU A 403 -0.79 -14.64 -20.44
CA LEU A 403 -0.85 -13.29 -19.87
C LEU A 403 -1.23 -13.27 -18.38
N ASP A 404 -2.14 -14.14 -17.95
CA ASP A 404 -2.58 -14.18 -16.55
C ASP A 404 -1.56 -14.84 -15.62
N GLU A 405 -0.80 -15.83 -16.12
CA GLU A 405 0.32 -16.42 -15.37
C GLU A 405 1.43 -15.37 -15.10
N GLN A 406 1.68 -14.46 -16.04
CA GLN A 406 2.62 -13.36 -15.84
C GLN A 406 2.13 -12.38 -14.78
N LYS A 407 0.83 -12.07 -14.74
CA LYS A 407 0.25 -11.23 -13.68
C LYS A 407 0.36 -11.88 -12.30
N ALA A 408 0.08 -13.19 -12.19
CA ALA A 408 0.28 -13.93 -10.94
C ALA A 408 1.74 -13.97 -10.49
N LYS A 409 2.69 -14.16 -11.43
CA LYS A 409 4.14 -14.09 -11.15
C LYS A 409 4.57 -12.70 -10.70
N ASN A 410 4.00 -11.64 -11.27
CA ASN A 410 4.32 -10.27 -10.90
C ASN A 410 3.91 -9.93 -9.44
N LEU A 411 2.97 -10.67 -8.86
CA LEU A 411 2.57 -10.57 -7.44
C LEU A 411 3.54 -11.28 -6.49
N MET A 412 4.44 -12.12 -7.00
CA MET A 412 5.50 -12.75 -6.20
C MET A 412 6.63 -11.76 -5.96
N VAL A 413 6.38 -10.81 -5.06
CA VAL A 413 7.20 -9.60 -4.85
C VAL A 413 8.63 -9.86 -4.37
N VAL A 414 8.93 -11.06 -3.85
CA VAL A 414 10.30 -11.44 -3.45
C VAL A 414 11.19 -11.68 -4.65
N ASP A 415 10.62 -12.17 -5.75
CA ASP A 415 11.37 -12.67 -6.90
C ASP A 415 11.76 -11.57 -7.87
N LYS A 416 12.65 -11.91 -8.80
CA LYS A 416 13.06 -10.98 -9.86
C LYS A 416 11.90 -10.75 -10.83
N ASN A 417 11.53 -9.49 -11.01
CA ASN A 417 10.60 -9.05 -12.07
C ASN A 417 11.42 -8.42 -13.22
N LYS A 418 10.78 -8.16 -14.36
CA LYS A 418 11.46 -7.61 -15.55
C LYS A 418 12.27 -6.33 -15.26
N ASP A 419 11.78 -5.49 -14.33
CA ASP A 419 12.36 -4.18 -14.04
C ASP A 419 13.18 -4.11 -12.74
N GLN A 420 13.02 -5.07 -11.83
CA GLN A 420 13.54 -4.98 -10.46
C GLN A 420 14.18 -6.30 -10.04
N LYS A 421 15.27 -6.18 -9.27
CA LYS A 421 16.03 -7.32 -8.76
C LYS A 421 15.22 -8.14 -7.74
N ASN A 422 15.71 -9.34 -7.40
CA ASN A 422 15.14 -10.12 -6.30
C ASN A 422 15.40 -9.42 -4.95
N TYR A 423 14.76 -9.89 -3.88
CA TYR A 423 14.89 -9.28 -2.54
C TYR A 423 16.32 -9.28 -2.01
N VAL A 424 17.05 -10.38 -2.22
CA VAL A 424 18.43 -10.52 -1.74
C VAL A 424 19.35 -9.48 -2.39
N ASP A 425 19.28 -9.32 -3.71
CA ASP A 425 20.02 -8.30 -4.46
C ASP A 425 19.66 -6.88 -4.03
N PHE A 426 18.39 -6.65 -3.67
CA PHE A 426 17.94 -5.36 -3.18
C PHE A 426 18.51 -5.04 -1.80
N LEU A 427 18.59 -6.03 -0.90
CA LEU A 427 19.28 -5.88 0.39
C LEU A 427 20.77 -5.58 0.19
N PHE A 428 21.45 -6.26 -0.73
CA PHE A 428 22.84 -5.94 -1.09
C PHE A 428 22.97 -4.51 -1.64
N LYS A 429 22.03 -4.05 -2.46
CA LYS A 429 22.00 -2.65 -2.94
C LYS A 429 21.90 -1.67 -1.77
N ILE A 430 20.96 -1.89 -0.84
CA ILE A 430 20.79 -1.04 0.35
C ILE A 430 22.06 -1.03 1.19
N GLN A 431 22.62 -2.21 1.47
CA GLN A 431 23.83 -2.35 2.26
C GLN A 431 25.01 -1.58 1.63
N ASN A 432 25.23 -1.73 0.32
CA ASN A 432 26.28 -1.01 -0.38
C ASN A 432 26.09 0.51 -0.31
N LEU A 433 24.85 1.00 -0.40
CA LEU A 433 24.56 2.43 -0.26
C LEU A 433 24.80 2.94 1.16
N ILE A 434 24.46 2.15 2.18
CA ILE A 434 24.77 2.47 3.59
C ILE A 434 26.29 2.55 3.77
N GLN A 435 27.05 1.57 3.28
CA GLN A 435 28.51 1.57 3.38
C GLN A 435 29.15 2.76 2.65
N LYS A 436 28.69 3.10 1.44
CA LYS A 436 29.14 4.31 0.73
C LYS A 436 28.91 5.57 1.56
N LYS A 437 27.76 5.67 2.23
CA LYS A 437 27.43 6.82 3.07
C LYS A 437 28.32 6.91 4.32
N ILE A 438 28.66 5.77 4.93
CA ILE A 438 29.63 5.69 6.02
C ILE A 438 31.01 6.18 5.56
N ASN A 439 31.49 5.67 4.42
CA ASN A 439 32.83 5.99 3.91
C ASN A 439 32.97 7.46 3.49
N LEU A 440 31.94 8.05 2.88
CA LEU A 440 31.93 9.47 2.52
C LEU A 440 32.08 10.38 3.76
N ILE A 441 31.45 10.02 4.87
CA ILE A 441 31.56 10.77 6.12
C ILE A 441 32.94 10.59 6.73
N ILE A 442 33.51 9.38 6.71
CA ILE A 442 34.89 9.15 7.17
C ILE A 442 35.88 9.98 6.33
N LEU A 443 35.75 9.99 5.00
CA LEU A 443 36.59 10.80 4.12
C LEU A 443 36.43 12.31 4.40
N TYR A 444 35.21 12.77 4.67
CA TYR A 444 34.96 14.16 5.05
C TYR A 444 35.61 14.50 6.40
N TYR A 445 35.48 13.64 7.42
CA TYR A 445 36.16 13.83 8.71
C TYR A 445 37.68 13.82 8.56
N ILE A 446 38.24 12.93 7.75
CA ILE A 446 39.68 12.90 7.46
C ILE A 446 40.09 14.22 6.79
N HIS A 447 39.37 14.67 5.75
CA HIS A 447 39.68 15.94 5.08
C HIS A 447 39.59 17.14 6.02
N VAL A 448 38.52 17.26 6.81
CA VAL A 448 38.34 18.38 7.77
C VAL A 448 39.42 18.36 8.84
N ASN A 449 39.74 17.19 9.40
CA ASN A 449 40.82 17.06 10.38
C ASN A 449 42.18 17.37 9.75
N HIS A 450 42.43 16.96 8.50
CA HIS A 450 43.67 17.29 7.79
C HIS A 450 43.82 18.80 7.57
N TYR A 451 42.74 19.48 7.19
CA TYR A 451 42.72 20.94 7.04
C TYR A 451 42.91 21.66 8.39
N PHE A 452 42.27 21.17 9.45
CA PHE A 452 42.42 21.73 10.80
C PHE A 452 43.86 21.55 11.32
N PHE A 453 44.46 20.40 11.05
CA PHE A 453 45.85 20.10 11.41
C PHE A 453 46.83 20.98 10.62
N ILE A 454 46.61 21.18 9.32
CA ILE A 454 47.41 22.10 8.50
C ILE A 454 47.26 23.55 9.00
N TYR A 455 46.05 23.97 9.38
CA TYR A 455 45.80 25.31 9.91
C TYR A 455 46.50 25.53 11.26
N GLN A 456 46.49 24.55 12.16
CA GLN A 456 47.25 24.61 13.42
C GLN A 456 48.76 24.67 13.19
N ILE A 457 49.30 23.92 12.22
CA ILE A 457 50.72 23.99 11.85
C ILE A 457 51.08 25.37 11.29
N GLN A 458 50.22 25.96 10.45
CA GLN A 458 50.43 27.31 9.91
C GLN A 458 50.38 28.38 11.00
N GLN A 459 49.47 28.28 11.97
CA GLN A 459 49.46 29.20 13.13
C GLN A 459 50.72 29.06 13.99
N LEU A 460 51.19 27.83 14.22
CA LEU A 460 52.45 27.57 14.93
C LEU A 460 53.65 28.16 14.17
N GLN A 461 53.74 27.98 12.86
CA GLN A 461 54.79 28.61 12.03
C GLN A 461 54.73 30.14 12.06
N PHE A 462 53.53 30.73 12.06
CA PHE A 462 53.37 32.19 12.18
C PHE A 462 53.84 32.71 13.54
N SER A 463 53.56 31.98 14.62
CA SER A 463 54.04 32.34 15.96
C SER A 463 55.56 32.18 16.13
N ILE A 464 56.16 31.19 15.46
CA ILE A 464 57.62 30.98 15.49
C ILE A 464 58.35 32.06 14.69
N ASN A 465 57.78 32.57 13.59
CA ASN A 465 58.39 33.63 12.77
C ASN A 465 58.21 35.06 13.36
N GLN A 466 57.44 35.21 14.45
CA GLN A 466 57.28 36.48 15.18
C GLN A 466 58.17 36.61 16.41
N PHE A 467 58.93 35.56 16.75
CA PHE A 467 60.09 35.60 17.65
C PHE A 467 61.36 35.65 16.82
#